data_AF-A0A7C6GIJ7-F1
#
_entry.id   AF-A0A7C6GIJ7-F1
#
_cell.length_a   1.000
_cell.length_b   1.000
_cell.length_c   1.000
_cell.angle_alpha   90.00
_cell.angle_beta   90.00
_cell.angle_gamma   90.00
#
_symmetry.space_group_name_H-M   'P 1'
#
loop_
_entity.id
_entity.type
_entity.pdbx_description
1 polymer ?
#
loop_
_entity_poly.entity_id
_entity_poly.type
_entity_poly.pdbx_seq_one_letter_code
_entity_poly.pdbx_strand_id
1 'polypeptide(L)'
;MSKFFKPFAALAATALLLAGCSNGNEAPSNGAEEQAPDTEQAQELTVFAAASLNAAFSDISSEVFEPENPGVSVKFSFEGSSTLVDQITNGAPADVFASADQRNM
;
A
#
# COMPACT_ATOMS: atom_id res chain seq x y z
N MET A 1 38.68 33.83 -49.04
CA MET A 1 39.47 32.70 -48.51
C MET A 1 38.51 31.55 -48.20
N SER A 2 38.28 30.59 -49.11
CA SER A 2 38.86 29.23 -49.09
C SER A 2 38.70 28.54 -47.72
N LYS A 3 37.64 27.74 -47.49
CA LYS A 3 37.43 26.29 -47.77
C LYS A 3 38.37 25.35 -46.97
N PHE A 4 37.86 24.13 -46.68
CA PHE A 4 38.49 22.89 -46.15
C PHE A 4 38.36 22.71 -44.61
N PHE A 5 37.93 21.60 -43.99
CA PHE A 5 37.71 20.20 -44.42
C PHE A 5 36.94 19.40 -43.32
N LYS A 6 35.69 18.96 -43.60
CA LYS A 6 35.03 17.61 -43.53
C LYS A 6 35.54 16.43 -42.61
N PRO A 7 34.82 15.28 -42.49
CA PRO A 7 34.05 14.77 -41.32
C PRO A 7 34.48 13.35 -40.81
N PHE A 8 33.84 12.82 -39.76
CA PHE A 8 33.77 11.37 -39.42
C PHE A 8 32.40 11.12 -38.74
N ALA A 9 31.41 10.45 -39.35
CA ALA A 9 31.16 8.99 -39.35
C ALA A 9 31.12 8.42 -37.92
N ALA A 10 30.10 7.73 -37.40
CA ALA A 10 29.25 6.68 -37.97
C ALA A 10 28.01 6.48 -37.03
N LEU A 11 26.80 6.24 -37.54
CA LEU A 11 26.16 4.92 -37.75
C LEU A 11 25.73 4.20 -36.45
N ALA A 12 24.42 4.16 -36.19
CA ALA A 12 23.67 2.93 -35.89
C ALA A 12 22.18 3.23 -35.73
N ALA A 13 21.41 2.91 -36.78
CA ALA A 13 19.99 2.71 -36.71
C ALA A 13 19.72 1.29 -36.21
N THR A 14 18.82 1.13 -35.23
CA THR A 14 18.18 -0.17 -35.00
C THR A 14 16.73 0.07 -34.56
N ALA A 15 15.83 -0.04 -35.54
CA ALA A 15 14.42 -0.30 -35.29
C ALA A 15 14.22 -1.81 -35.19
N LEU A 16 13.61 -2.30 -34.12
CA LEU A 16 12.93 -3.60 -34.12
C LEU A 16 11.64 -3.51 -33.31
N LEU A 17 10.55 -3.39 -34.05
CA LEU A 17 9.20 -3.76 -33.64
C LEU A 17 9.11 -5.29 -33.72
N LEU A 18 8.77 -5.98 -32.64
CA LEU A 18 8.16 -7.30 -32.71
C LEU A 18 6.83 -7.28 -31.94
N ALA A 19 5.75 -7.33 -32.70
CA ALA A 19 4.45 -7.75 -32.23
C ALA A 19 4.47 -9.26 -31.98
N GLY A 20 3.84 -9.71 -30.90
CA GLY A 20 3.65 -11.12 -30.59
C GLY A 20 2.26 -11.36 -30.00
N CYS A 21 1.23 -11.36 -30.86
CA CYS A 21 -0.03 -12.04 -30.57
C CYS A 21 0.14 -13.50 -31.02
N SER A 22 -0.04 -14.45 -30.10
CA SER A 22 -0.15 -15.88 -30.41
C SER A 22 -1.51 -16.36 -29.91
N ASN A 23 -2.41 -16.67 -30.84
CA ASN A 23 -3.57 -17.54 -30.63
C ASN A 23 -3.16 -18.94 -31.11
N GLY A 24 -2.76 -19.79 -30.16
CA GLY A 24 -2.46 -21.21 -30.39
C GLY A 24 -3.24 -22.06 -29.40
N ASN A 25 -4.05 -22.95 -29.93
CA ASN A 25 -5.04 -23.78 -29.27
C ASN A 25 -4.48 -25.20 -29.02
N GLU A 26 -4.61 -25.67 -27.76
CA GLU A 26 -4.56 -27.05 -27.23
C GLU A 26 -3.23 -27.79 -26.97
N ALA A 27 -2.88 -27.95 -25.67
CA ALA A 27 -2.93 -29.22 -24.93
C ALA A 27 -2.60 -28.98 -23.43
N PRO A 28 -3.24 -29.68 -22.46
CA PRO A 28 -3.20 -29.32 -21.06
C PRO A 28 -1.91 -29.82 -20.43
N SER A 29 -0.96 -28.92 -20.22
CA SER A 29 -0.03 -29.08 -19.12
C SER A 29 -0.75 -28.52 -17.90
N ASN A 30 -1.16 -29.39 -16.98
CA ASN A 30 -1.35 -29.02 -15.57
C ASN A 30 0.01 -28.52 -15.07
N GLY A 31 0.38 -27.31 -15.48
CA GLY A 31 1.19 -26.45 -14.65
C GLY A 31 0.31 -26.17 -13.47
N ALA A 32 0.62 -26.84 -12.37
CA ALA A 32 0.33 -26.26 -11.07
C ALA A 32 0.87 -24.83 -11.14
N GLU A 33 -0.03 -23.88 -11.40
CA GLU A 33 -0.03 -22.66 -10.63
C GLU A 33 -0.14 -23.16 -9.20
N GLU A 34 1.02 -23.47 -8.65
CA GLU A 34 1.27 -23.52 -7.23
C GLU A 34 0.99 -22.08 -6.80
N GLN A 35 -0.30 -21.79 -6.64
CA GLN A 35 -0.78 -20.70 -5.83
C GLN A 35 -0.17 -21.02 -4.48
N ALA A 36 1.00 -20.41 -4.24
CA ALA A 36 1.62 -20.40 -2.94
C ALA A 36 0.49 -20.13 -1.96
N PRO A 37 0.38 -20.90 -0.87
CA PRO A 37 -0.68 -20.69 0.11
C PRO A 37 -0.68 -19.20 0.40
N ASP A 38 -1.82 -18.57 0.17
CA ASP A 38 -2.05 -17.18 0.54
C ASP A 38 -1.74 -17.13 2.02
N THR A 39 -0.50 -16.74 2.32
CA THR A 39 -0.02 -16.69 3.69
C THR A 39 -0.67 -15.42 4.14
N GLU A 40 -1.89 -15.53 4.67
CA GLU A 40 -2.73 -14.43 5.13
C GLU A 40 -1.81 -13.43 5.82
N GLN A 41 -1.43 -12.38 5.09
CA GLN A 41 -0.44 -11.46 5.60
C GLN A 41 -1.10 -10.75 6.74
N ALA A 42 -0.50 -10.84 7.93
CA ALA A 42 -1.02 -10.14 9.10
C ALA A 42 -1.18 -8.65 8.75
N GLN A 43 -2.43 -8.17 8.75
CA GLN A 43 -2.75 -6.78 8.45
C GLN A 43 -2.74 -5.98 9.74
N GLU A 44 -2.00 -4.87 9.77
CA GLU A 44 -1.99 -3.96 10.91
C GLU A 44 -2.91 -2.76 10.62
N LEU A 45 -3.90 -2.53 11.49
CA LEU A 45 -4.78 -1.36 11.45
C LEU A 45 -4.27 -0.30 12.42
N THR A 46 -3.86 0.86 11.92
CA THR A 46 -3.42 1.99 12.75
C THR A 46 -4.60 2.87 13.13
N VAL A 47 -4.88 2.97 14.43
CA VAL A 47 -6.03 3.70 14.98
C VAL A 47 -5.56 4.85 15.86
N PHE A 48 -5.88 6.07 15.45
CA PHE A 48 -5.65 7.28 16.22
C PHE A 48 -6.93 7.61 16.99
N ALA A 49 -6.91 7.48 18.31
CA ALA A 49 -8.10 7.66 19.14
C ALA A 49 -7.83 8.64 20.28
N ALA A 50 -8.83 9.45 20.62
CA ALA A 50 -8.71 10.37 21.73
C ALA A 50 -8.34 9.63 23.02
N ALA A 51 -7.46 10.20 23.84
CA ALA A 51 -6.93 9.55 25.04
C ALA A 51 -8.01 9.04 26.01
N SER A 52 -9.15 9.74 26.11
CA SER A 52 -10.29 9.31 26.93
C SER A 52 -10.96 8.03 26.46
N LEU A 53 -10.72 7.60 25.22
CA LEU A 53 -11.28 6.40 24.61
C LEU A 53 -10.37 5.16 24.80
N ASN A 54 -9.19 5.32 25.43
CA ASN A 54 -8.17 4.27 25.54
C ASN A 54 -8.71 2.93 26.05
N ALA A 55 -9.40 2.94 27.20
CA ALA A 55 -9.93 1.72 27.79
C ALA A 55 -10.95 1.05 26.85
N ALA A 56 -11.96 1.82 26.40
CA ALA A 56 -13.01 1.29 25.55
C ALA A 56 -12.48 0.72 24.22
N PHE A 57 -11.52 1.39 23.57
CA PHE A 57 -10.95 0.91 22.31
C PHE A 57 -10.06 -0.32 22.52
N SER A 58 -9.34 -0.41 23.64
CA SER A 58 -8.54 -1.59 23.98
C SER A 58 -9.42 -2.81 24.25
N ASP A 59 -10.52 -2.61 24.98
CA ASP A 59 -11.51 -3.67 25.25
C ASP A 59 -12.18 -4.13 23.94
N ILE A 60 -12.64 -3.19 23.10
CA ILE A 60 -13.25 -3.53 21.80
C ILE A 60 -12.26 -4.28 20.91
N SER A 61 -11.00 -3.86 20.86
CA SER A 61 -9.97 -4.52 20.06
C SER A 61 -9.79 -5.98 20.47
N SER A 62 -9.56 -6.20 21.76
CA SER A 62 -9.14 -7.50 22.29
C SER A 62 -10.31 -8.48 22.47
N GLU A 63 -11.49 -7.98 22.83
CA GLU A 63 -12.64 -8.83 23.15
C GLU A 63 -13.57 -9.06 21.95
N VAL A 64 -13.53 -8.17 20.94
CA VAL A 64 -14.48 -8.21 19.82
C VAL A 64 -13.76 -8.22 18.47
N PHE A 65 -12.98 -7.19 18.16
CA PHE A 65 -12.49 -6.97 16.80
C PHE A 65 -11.46 -8.03 16.36
N GLU A 66 -10.37 -8.24 17.10
CA GLU A 66 -9.34 -9.22 16.73
C GLU A 66 -9.85 -10.68 16.76
N PRO A 67 -10.71 -11.10 17.73
CA PRO A 67 -11.34 -12.42 17.68
C PRO A 67 -12.22 -12.65 16.44
N GLU A 68 -12.92 -11.63 15.96
CA GLU A 68 -13.80 -11.70 14.78
C GLU A 68 -13.05 -11.50 13.46
N ASN A 69 -11.84 -10.94 13.50
CA ASN A 69 -11.01 -10.67 12.33
C ASN A 69 -9.61 -11.32 12.47
N PRO A 70 -9.52 -12.67 12.37
CA PRO A 70 -8.24 -13.35 12.41
C PRO A 70 -7.27 -12.82 11.37
N GLY A 71 -6.01 -12.64 11.75
CA GLY A 71 -4.99 -12.08 10.86
C GLY A 71 -4.98 -10.55 10.78
N VAL A 72 -5.85 -9.85 11.51
CA VAL A 72 -5.78 -8.40 11.67
C VAL A 72 -5.35 -8.06 13.10
N SER A 73 -4.37 -7.18 13.25
CA SER A 73 -3.95 -6.63 14.55
C SER A 73 -4.17 -5.12 14.61
N VAL A 74 -4.56 -4.59 15.77
CA VAL A 74 -4.80 -3.15 15.90
C VAL A 74 -3.67 -2.46 16.66
N LYS A 75 -3.18 -1.37 16.08
CA LYS A 75 -2.16 -0.51 16.68
C LYS A 75 -2.75 0.85 17.03
N PHE A 76 -2.75 1.19 18.31
CA PHE A 76 -3.32 2.44 18.78
C PHE A 76 -2.28 3.55 18.98
N SER A 77 -2.69 4.79 18.68
CA SER A 77 -2.09 6.02 19.18
C SER A 77 -3.16 6.79 19.96
N PHE A 78 -2.91 7.03 21.25
CA PHE A 78 -3.87 7.69 22.14
C PHE A 78 -3.37 9.06 22.58
N GLU A 79 -3.99 10.13 22.10
CA GLU A 79 -3.59 11.52 22.40
C GLU A 79 -4.81 12.46 22.42
N GLY A 80 -4.61 13.76 22.64
CA GLY A 80 -5.67 14.75 22.48
C GLY A 80 -6.19 14.82 21.04
N SER A 81 -7.51 14.97 20.84
CA SER A 81 -8.11 14.96 19.49
C SER A 81 -7.47 15.95 18.52
N SER A 82 -7.21 17.19 18.97
CA SER A 82 -6.55 18.20 18.14
C SER A 82 -5.12 17.81 17.78
N THR A 83 -4.37 17.23 18.73
CA THR A 83 -3.01 16.73 18.48
C THR A 83 -3.01 15.63 17.43
N LEU A 84 -3.98 14.72 17.47
CA LEU A 84 -4.12 13.65 16.47
C LEU A 84 -4.48 14.21 15.09
N VAL A 85 -5.38 15.21 15.01
CA VAL A 85 -5.68 15.93 13.76
C VAL A 85 -4.43 16.59 13.21
N ASP A 86 -3.63 17.26 14.05
CA ASP A 86 -2.37 17.87 13.64
C ASP A 86 -1.40 16.83 13.11
N GLN A 87 -1.27 15.67 13.76
CA GLN A 87 -0.41 14.57 13.30
C GLN A 87 -0.87 14.04 11.94
N ILE A 88 -2.15 13.77 11.76
CA ILE A 88 -2.73 13.28 10.50
C ILE A 88 -2.52 14.33 9.38
N THR A 89 -2.77 15.60 9.68
CA THR A 89 -2.55 16.71 8.73
C THR A 89 -1.08 16.84 8.32
N ASN A 90 -0.16 16.50 9.22
CA ASN A 90 1.28 16.44 8.96
C ASN A 90 1.74 15.11 8.32
N GLY A 91 0.81 14.23 7.94
CA GLY A 91 1.11 13.00 7.20
C GLY A 91 1.38 11.77 8.07
N ALA A 92 1.04 11.80 9.35
CA ALA A 92 1.05 10.59 10.17
C ALA A 92 0.03 9.58 9.61
N PRO A 93 0.42 8.31 9.38
CA PRO A 93 -0.48 7.31 8.84
C PRO A 93 -1.49 6.88 9.92
N ALA A 94 -2.77 7.03 9.62
CA ALA A 94 -3.87 6.50 10.42
C ALA A 94 -4.96 5.97 9.49
N ASP A 95 -5.44 4.77 9.75
CA ASP A 95 -6.54 4.15 9.01
C ASP A 95 -7.90 4.55 9.61
N VAL A 96 -7.92 4.71 10.94
CA VAL A 96 -9.10 5.16 11.69
C VAL A 96 -8.71 6.33 12.58
N PHE A 97 -9.54 7.37 12.59
CA PHE A 97 -9.46 8.48 13.53
C PHE A 97 -10.73 8.56 14.37
N ALA A 98 -10.60 8.55 15.70
CA ALA A 98 -11.71 8.61 16.65
C ALA A 98 -11.53 9.78 17.62
N SER A 99 -12.23 10.88 17.36
CA SER A 99 -12.21 12.08 18.20
C SER A 99 -13.22 12.03 19.34
N ALA A 100 -12.88 12.63 20.48
CA ALA A 100 -13.80 12.95 21.56
C ALA A 100 -14.18 14.45 21.62
N ASP A 101 -13.79 15.25 20.61
CA ASP A 101 -14.11 16.69 20.51
C ASP A 101 -14.81 16.98 19.18
N GLN A 102 -16.03 17.50 19.26
CA GLN A 102 -16.86 17.84 18.10
C GLN A 102 -16.19 18.81 17.12
N ARG A 103 -15.29 19.68 17.59
CA ARG A 103 -14.57 20.60 16.67
C ARG A 103 -13.52 19.89 15.82
N ASN A 104 -13.09 18.73 16.27
CA ASN A 104 -12.04 17.91 15.66
C ASN A 104 -12.63 16.59 15.13
N MET A 105 -13.86 16.60 14.62
CA MET A 105 -14.55 15.43 14.02
C MET A 105 -14.67 15.58 12.51
#